data_AF-W7Q480-F1
#
_entry.id   AF-W7Q480-F1
#
_cell.length_a   1.000
_cell.length_b   1.000
_cell.length_c   1.000
_cell.angle_alpha   90.00
_cell.angle_beta   90.00
_cell.angle_gamma   90.00
#
_symmetry.space_group_name_H-M   'P 1'
#
loop_
_entity.id
_entity.type
_entity.pdbx_description
1 polymer ?
#
loop_
_entity_poly.entity_id
_entity_poly.type
_entity_poly.pdbx_seq_one_letter_code
_entity_poly.pdbx_strand_id
1 'polypeptide(L)'
;MMDIETLDLHQERLQRVAALLLGSGARRVLDLGCGTGTLLQYLLREPQFERLVGLELSGELLAQAKMRFETLSADFRSRLELVCGSYVDPPGTWPTSMPRPWSRPSSMSPQRRFPGWSAPSLPACVLACWC
;
A
#
# COMPACT_ATOMS: atom_id res chain seq x y z
N MET A 1 -17.57 30.47 -4.25
CA MET A 1 -17.22 30.34 -2.83
C MET A 1 -17.55 28.91 -2.44
N MET A 2 -16.67 27.98 -2.08
CA MET A 2 -15.21 27.87 -1.99
C MET A 2 -15.00 26.34 -1.83
N ASP A 3 -14.35 25.65 -2.78
CA ASP A 3 -14.04 24.20 -2.67
C ASP A 3 -12.62 23.89 -3.20
N ILE A 4 -11.68 24.84 -3.07
CA ILE A 4 -10.34 24.72 -3.70
C ILE A 4 -9.25 24.31 -2.69
N GLU A 5 -9.45 24.48 -1.37
CA GLU A 5 -8.37 24.27 -0.39
C GLU A 5 -8.16 22.80 0.03
N THR A 6 -9.17 21.93 -0.10
CA THR A 6 -9.05 20.51 0.31
C THR A 6 -8.43 19.62 -0.76
N LEU A 7 -8.57 19.98 -2.04
CA LEU A 7 -8.02 19.24 -3.17
C LEU A 7 -6.49 19.33 -3.24
N ASP A 8 -5.89 20.39 -2.71
CA ASP A 8 -4.44 20.64 -2.80
C ASP A 8 -3.65 19.80 -1.78
N LEU A 9 -3.98 19.89 -0.48
CA LEU A 9 -3.23 19.16 0.57
C LEU A 9 -3.29 17.64 0.43
N HIS A 10 -4.44 17.08 0.06
CA HIS A 10 -4.57 15.64 -0.10
C HIS A 10 -3.69 15.13 -1.25
N GLN A 11 -3.69 15.85 -2.38
CA GLN A 11 -2.84 15.52 -3.53
C GLN A 11 -1.37 15.72 -3.21
N GLU A 12 -1.01 16.82 -2.54
CA GLU A 12 0.36 17.09 -2.09
C GLU A 12 0.88 15.95 -1.21
N ARG A 13 0.06 15.47 -0.25
CA ARG A 13 0.42 14.33 0.59
C ARG A 13 0.68 13.07 -0.23
N LEU A 14 -0.18 12.75 -1.19
CA LEU A 14 -0.01 11.57 -2.05
C LEU A 14 1.27 11.65 -2.88
N GLN A 15 1.52 12.80 -3.51
CA GLN A 15 2.73 13.03 -4.29
C GLN A 15 3.98 12.94 -3.41
N ARG A 16 3.94 13.53 -2.21
CA ARG A 16 5.06 13.50 -1.27
C ARG A 16 5.35 12.08 -0.79
N VAL A 17 4.33 11.31 -0.43
CA VAL A 17 4.49 9.90 -0.04
C VAL A 17 5.04 9.07 -1.19
N ALA A 18 4.53 9.23 -2.41
CA ALA A 18 5.04 8.53 -3.59
C ALA A 18 6.53 8.84 -3.84
N ALA A 19 6.93 10.11 -3.77
CA ALA A 19 8.31 10.52 -3.94
C ALA A 19 9.24 9.94 -2.86
N LEU A 20 8.80 9.92 -1.59
CA LEU A 20 9.56 9.33 -0.49
C LEU A 20 9.72 7.81 -0.67
N LEU A 21 8.65 7.12 -1.08
CA LEU A 21 8.69 5.68 -1.38
C LEU A 21 9.63 5.38 -2.55
N LEU A 22 9.59 6.17 -3.62
CA LEU A 22 10.47 6.01 -4.76
C LEU A 22 11.93 6.21 -4.34
N GLY A 23 12.23 7.33 -3.65
CA GLY A 23 13.57 7.64 -3.15
C GLY A 23 14.12 6.65 -2.13
N SER A 24 13.26 5.90 -1.44
CA SER A 24 13.68 4.84 -0.51
C SER A 24 14.26 3.59 -1.20
N GLY A 25 14.03 3.41 -2.50
CA GLY A 25 14.39 2.19 -3.22
C GLY A 25 13.49 1.00 -2.91
N ALA A 26 12.36 1.21 -2.25
CA ALA A 26 11.39 0.15 -1.99
C ALA A 26 10.85 -0.44 -3.31
N ARG A 27 10.84 -1.77 -3.41
CA ARG A 27 10.31 -2.52 -4.56
C ARG A 27 8.95 -3.16 -4.27
N ARG A 28 8.59 -3.27 -2.99
CA ARG A 28 7.31 -3.84 -2.54
C ARG A 28 6.68 -2.94 -1.49
N VAL A 29 5.41 -2.60 -1.67
CA VAL A 29 4.67 -1.69 -0.79
C VAL A 29 3.34 -2.30 -0.38
N LEU A 30 3.04 -2.20 0.92
CA LEU A 30 1.73 -2.48 1.50
C LEU A 30 1.12 -1.14 1.91
N ASP A 31 -0.03 -0.81 1.34
CA ASP A 31 -0.83 0.37 1.63
C ASP A 31 -1.95 -0.02 2.61
N LEU A 32 -1.84 0.43 3.86
CA LEU A 32 -2.82 0.13 4.91
C LEU A 32 -3.94 1.17 4.90
N GLY A 33 -5.17 0.74 4.65
CA GLY A 33 -6.30 1.66 4.44
C GLY A 33 -6.21 2.32 3.08
N CYS A 34 -6.06 1.52 2.02
CA CYS A 34 -5.81 2.05 0.68
C CYS A 34 -6.99 2.84 0.09
N GLY A 35 -8.17 2.78 0.71
CA GLY A 35 -9.38 3.45 0.26
C GLY A 35 -9.72 3.08 -1.18
N THR A 36 -9.93 4.09 -2.04
CA THR A 36 -10.17 3.88 -3.47
C THR A 36 -8.91 3.55 -4.28
N GLY A 37 -7.73 3.46 -3.64
CA GLY A 37 -6.46 3.09 -4.27
C GLY A 37 -5.73 4.25 -4.95
N THR A 38 -5.96 5.50 -4.55
CA THR A 38 -5.36 6.67 -5.22
C THR A 38 -3.83 6.65 -5.14
N LEU A 39 -3.24 6.30 -3.99
CA LEU A 39 -1.79 6.15 -3.84
C LEU A 39 -1.25 5.03 -4.74
N LEU A 40 -1.90 3.87 -4.74
CA LEU A 40 -1.53 2.72 -5.57
C LEU A 40 -1.50 3.07 -7.06
N GLN A 41 -2.38 3.97 -7.52
CA GLN A 41 -2.36 4.46 -8.90
C GLN A 41 -1.09 5.27 -9.21
N TYR A 42 -0.62 6.12 -8.28
CA TYR A 42 0.66 6.82 -8.44
C TYR A 42 1.82 5.82 -8.48
N LEU A 43 1.86 4.86 -7.56
CA LEU A 43 2.95 3.89 -7.46
C LEU A 43 3.00 2.94 -8.67
N LEU A 44 1.86 2.56 -9.25
CA LEU A 44 1.84 1.68 -10.42
C LEU A 44 2.58 2.26 -11.63
N ARG A 45 2.60 3.59 -11.77
CA ARG A 45 3.30 4.29 -12.88
C ARG A 45 4.81 4.15 -12.80
N GLU A 46 5.34 3.90 -11.61
CA GLU A 46 6.78 3.77 -11.38
C GLU A 46 7.22 2.31 -11.56
N PRO A 47 8.18 2.01 -12.45
CA PRO A 47 8.62 0.64 -12.71
C PRO A 47 9.34 -0.01 -11.51
N GLN A 48 9.84 0.78 -10.56
CA GLN A 48 10.54 0.29 -9.36
C GLN A 48 9.66 -0.63 -8.49
N PHE A 49 8.35 -0.39 -8.43
CA PHE A 49 7.46 -1.11 -7.52
C PHE A 49 6.94 -2.41 -8.12
N GLU A 50 7.69 -3.49 -7.97
CA GLU A 50 7.35 -4.81 -8.49
C GLU A 50 6.13 -5.46 -7.83
N ARG A 51 5.76 -5.06 -6.61
CA ARG A 51 4.54 -5.55 -5.95
C ARG A 51 3.88 -4.50 -5.07
N LEU A 52 2.60 -4.30 -5.29
CA LEU A 52 1.75 -3.37 -4.55
C LEU A 52 0.56 -4.12 -3.98
N VAL A 53 0.32 -3.97 -2.68
CA VAL A 53 -0.82 -4.56 -1.99
C VAL A 53 -1.61 -3.45 -1.31
N GLY A 54 -2.90 -3.33 -1.62
CA GLY A 54 -3.83 -2.47 -0.89
C GLY A 54 -4.66 -3.27 0.08
N LEU A 55 -4.63 -2.91 1.36
CA LEU A 55 -5.51 -3.47 2.39
C LEU A 55 -6.60 -2.45 2.72
N GLU A 56 -7.86 -2.85 2.65
CA GLU A 56 -9.00 -1.99 3.00
C GLU A 56 -10.10 -2.81 3.68
N LEU A 57 -10.71 -2.26 4.73
CA LEU A 57 -11.81 -2.90 5.46
C LEU A 57 -13.17 -2.54 4.83
N SER A 58 -13.31 -1.34 4.29
CA SER A 58 -14.53 -0.89 3.63
C SER A 58 -14.74 -1.62 2.30
N GLY A 59 -15.76 -2.47 2.25
CA GLY A 59 -16.14 -3.19 1.03
C GLY A 59 -16.52 -2.25 -0.13
N GLU A 60 -17.12 -1.10 0.17
CA GLU A 60 -17.49 -0.09 -0.83
C GLU A 60 -16.27 0.56 -1.47
N LEU A 61 -15.33 1.06 -0.65
CA LEU A 61 -14.11 1.69 -1.16
C LEU A 61 -13.23 0.68 -1.91
N LEU A 62 -13.17 -0.57 -1.42
CA LEU A 62 -12.46 -1.64 -2.10
C LEU A 62 -13.10 -1.99 -3.45
N ALA A 63 -14.43 -1.96 -3.57
CA ALA A 63 -15.10 -2.16 -4.85
C ALA A 63 -14.77 -1.02 -5.83
N GLN A 64 -14.76 0.23 -5.35
CA GLN A 64 -14.34 1.39 -6.15
C GLN A 64 -12.86 1.27 -6.59
N ALA A 65 -11.98 0.80 -5.72
CA ALA A 65 -10.58 0.54 -6.06
C ALA A 65 -10.46 -0.55 -7.14
N LYS A 66 -11.20 -1.66 -7.02
CA LYS A 66 -11.23 -2.72 -8.03
C LYS A 66 -11.69 -2.20 -9.39
N MET A 67 -12.77 -1.42 -9.43
CA MET A 67 -13.26 -0.79 -10.67
C MET A 67 -12.21 0.16 -11.27
N ARG A 68 -11.54 0.98 -10.45
CA ARG A 68 -10.48 1.90 -10.90
C ARG A 68 -9.35 1.19 -11.65
N PHE A 69 -9.06 -0.07 -11.30
CA PHE A 69 -7.97 -0.85 -11.87
C PHE A 69 -8.41 -1.95 -12.83
N GLU A 70 -9.71 -2.00 -13.17
CA GLU A 70 -10.27 -3.08 -13.98
C GLU A 70 -9.70 -3.11 -15.41
N THR A 71 -9.40 -1.93 -15.97
CA THR A 71 -8.91 -1.75 -17.34
C THR A 71 -7.38 -1.74 -17.46
N LEU A 72 -6.64 -2.03 -16.38
CA LEU A 72 -5.19 -2.13 -16.43
C LEU A 72 -4.74 -3.25 -17.39
N SER A 73 -3.62 -3.01 -18.08
CA SER A 73 -2.96 -4.07 -18.84
C SER A 73 -2.50 -5.21 -17.91
N ALA A 74 -2.28 -6.39 -18.49
CA ALA A 74 -1.85 -7.57 -17.74
C ALA A 74 -0.59 -7.31 -16.90
N ASP A 75 0.36 -6.55 -17.42
CA ASP A 75 1.61 -6.21 -16.73
C ASP A 75 1.37 -5.42 -15.44
N PHE A 76 0.57 -4.35 -15.50
CA PHE A 76 0.23 -3.58 -14.31
C PHE A 76 -0.63 -4.38 -13.33
N ARG A 77 -1.59 -5.16 -13.86
CA ARG A 77 -2.48 -6.00 -13.06
C ARG A 77 -1.72 -7.08 -12.30
N SER A 78 -0.65 -7.63 -12.88
CA SER A 78 0.20 -8.65 -12.23
C SER A 78 0.94 -8.12 -10.99
N ARG A 79 1.15 -6.81 -10.91
CA ARG A 79 1.88 -6.14 -9.82
C ARG A 79 0.96 -5.70 -8.67
N LEU A 80 -0.37 -5.70 -8.86
CA LEU A 80 -1.33 -5.14 -7.92
C LEU A 80 -2.22 -6.23 -7.30
N GLU A 81 -2.37 -6.19 -5.97
CA GLU A 81 -3.29 -7.02 -5.21
C GLU A 81 -4.15 -6.13 -4.28
N LEU A 82 -5.46 -6.40 -4.22
CA LEU A 82 -6.39 -5.69 -3.34
C LEU A 82 -7.07 -6.67 -2.39
N VAL A 83 -6.91 -6.42 -1.10
CA VAL A 83 -7.26 -7.33 -0.01
C VAL A 83 -8.34 -6.67 0.86
N CYS A 84 -9.44 -7.40 1.08
CA CYS A 84 -10.43 -7.01 2.09
C CYS A 84 -9.96 -7.51 3.46
N GLY A 85 -9.74 -6.61 4.41
CA GLY A 85 -9.34 -6.98 5.77
C GLY A 85 -8.91 -5.79 6.61
N SER A 86 -8.68 -6.06 7.89
CA SER A 86 -8.19 -5.05 8.84
C SER A 86 -6.75 -5.33 9.26
N TYR A 87 -5.95 -4.27 9.40
CA TYR A 87 -4.58 -4.38 9.93
C TYR A 87 -4.56 -4.84 11.40
N VAL A 88 -5.63 -4.60 12.15
CA VAL A 88 -5.71 -4.99 13.55
C VAL A 88 -6.13 -6.45 13.75
N ASP A 89 -6.61 -7.12 12.70
CA ASP A 89 -7.02 -8.51 12.79
C ASP A 89 -5.79 -9.44 12.74
N PRO A 90 -5.70 -10.44 13.63
CA PRO A 90 -4.59 -11.38 13.62
C PRO A 90 -4.62 -12.24 12.34
N PRO A 91 -3.45 -12.61 11.78
CA PRO A 91 -3.38 -13.50 10.64
C PRO A 91 -4.03 -14.85 10.97
N GLY A 92 -5.10 -15.21 10.25
CA GLY A 92 -5.85 -16.45 10.45
C GLY A 92 -7.37 -16.31 10.54
N THR A 93 -7.89 -15.08 10.71
CA THR A 93 -9.33 -14.78 10.61
C THR A 93 -9.78 -14.48 9.17
N TRP A 94 -8.84 -14.42 8.23
CA TRP A 94 -9.10 -14.10 6.83
C TRP A 94 -9.51 -15.37 6.08
N PRO A 95 -10.44 -15.28 5.09
CA PRO A 95 -10.89 -16.44 4.35
C PRO A 95 -9.70 -17.20 3.74
N THR A 96 -9.68 -18.51 3.96
CA THR A 96 -8.59 -19.45 3.64
C THR A 96 -8.23 -19.52 2.14
N SER A 97 -9.00 -18.85 1.29
CA SER A 97 -8.87 -18.82 -0.17
C SER A 97 -7.94 -17.72 -0.70
N MET A 98 -7.40 -16.82 0.14
CA MET A 98 -6.37 -15.89 -0.33
C MET A 98 -5.04 -16.62 -0.55
N PRO A 99 -4.43 -16.55 -1.76
CA PRO A 99 -3.10 -17.07 -1.99
C PRO A 99 -2.15 -16.32 -1.04
N ARG A 100 -1.45 -17.02 -0.13
CA ARG A 100 -0.54 -16.40 0.84
C ARG A 100 0.45 -15.52 0.08
N PRO A 101 0.31 -14.17 0.09
CA PRO A 101 1.23 -13.31 -0.63
C PRO A 101 2.56 -13.22 0.12
N TRP A 102 2.53 -13.58 1.41
CA TRP A 102 3.58 -13.40 2.38
C TRP A 102 3.81 -14.69 3.17
N SER A 103 4.73 -15.52 2.69
CA SER A 103 5.44 -16.44 3.58
C SER A 103 6.40 -15.58 4.41
N ARG A 104 6.31 -15.66 5.75
CA ARG A 104 7.33 -15.09 6.63
C ARG A 104 8.70 -15.56 6.14
N PRO A 105 9.64 -14.67 5.79
CA PRO A 105 11.02 -15.07 5.63
C PRO A 105 11.48 -15.68 6.95
N SER A 106 12.12 -16.85 6.90
CA SER A 106 12.56 -17.61 8.08
C SER A 106 13.53 -16.81 8.99
N SER A 107 14.05 -15.70 8.50
CA SER A 107 15.03 -14.83 9.17
C SER A 107 14.44 -13.64 9.94
N MET A 108 13.12 -13.37 9.87
CA MET A 108 12.55 -12.15 10.47
C MET A 108 12.09 -12.39 11.91
N SER A 109 12.87 -11.89 12.88
CA SER A 109 12.51 -11.88 14.31
C SER A 109 11.51 -10.76 14.63
N PRO A 110 10.56 -10.97 15.58
CA PRO A 110 9.55 -9.98 15.92
C PRO A 110 10.16 -8.84 16.74
N GLN A 111 10.56 -7.74 16.09
CA GLN A 111 11.05 -6.56 16.81
C GLN A 111 9.95 -5.51 16.94
N ARG A 112 9.35 -5.45 18.13
CA ARG A 112 8.76 -4.22 18.67
C ARG A 112 9.90 -3.30 19.13
N ARG A 113 9.95 -2.05 18.64
CA ARG A 113 10.33 -0.82 19.39
C ARG A 113 10.36 0.40 18.45
N PHE A 114 9.73 1.49 18.89
CA PHE A 114 10.14 2.89 18.63
C PHE A 114 10.07 3.58 20.00
N PRO A 115 11.10 4.34 20.44
CA PRO A 115 11.39 5.66 19.89
C PRO A 115 12.89 5.98 19.69
N GLY A 116 13.21 6.94 18.81
CA GLY A 116 14.59 7.43 18.54
C GLY A 116 15.12 7.14 17.13
N TRP A 117 14.28 7.28 16.10
CA TRP A 117 14.55 6.79 14.74
C TRP A 117 15.79 7.45 14.11
N SER A 118 16.84 6.67 13.93
CA SER A 118 17.86 6.84 12.90
C SER A 118 18.05 5.47 12.25
N ALA A 119 17.71 5.34 10.96
CA ALA A 119 17.91 4.09 10.23
C ALA A 119 18.56 4.38 8.87
N PRO A 120 19.86 4.06 8.70
CA PRO A 120 20.42 3.88 7.37
C PRO A 120 20.22 2.41 6.92
N SER A 121 19.93 2.26 5.62
CA SER A 121 19.78 1.01 4.85
C SER A 121 18.55 0.13 5.14
N LEU A 122 17.48 0.30 4.35
CA LEU A 122 16.40 -0.69 4.23
C LEU A 122 16.01 -0.89 2.76
N PRO A 123 16.38 -2.01 2.11
CA PRO A 123 15.81 -2.41 0.84
C PRO A 123 14.90 -3.62 1.06
N ALA A 124 13.60 -3.43 1.33
CA ALA A 124 12.63 -4.51 1.11
C ALA A 124 11.17 -4.06 1.15
N CYS A 125 10.73 -3.37 2.19
CA CYS A 125 9.32 -3.07 2.43
C CYS A 125 9.17 -1.77 3.22
N VAL A 126 8.46 -0.80 2.65
CA VAL A 126 7.99 0.37 3.39
C VAL A 126 6.51 0.19 3.66
N LEU A 127 6.13 0.35 4.93
CA LEU A 127 4.74 0.41 5.35
C LEU A 127 4.26 1.85 5.17
N ALA A 128 3.33 2.08 4.26
CA ALA A 128 2.60 3.34 4.22
C ALA A 128 1.36 3.17 5.08
N CYS A 129 1.36 3.77 6.27
CA CYS A 129 0.19 3.87 7.13
C CYS A 129 -0.25 5.33 7.12
N TRP A 130 -1.47 5.61 6.70
CA TRP A 130 -2.03 6.96 6.79
C TRP A 130 -2.37 7.28 8.25
N CYS A 131 -1.85 8.40 8.75
CA CYS A 131 -2.47 9.15 9.84
C CYS A 131 -3.43 10.19 9.27
#